data_AF-A0AAE6UN20-F1
#
_entry.id   AF-A0AAE6UN20-F1
#
_cell.length_a   1.000
_cell.length_b   1.000
_cell.length_c   1.000
_cell.angle_alpha   90.00
_cell.angle_beta   90.00
_cell.angle_gamma   90.00
#
_symmetry.space_group_name_H-M   'P 1'
#
loop_
_entity.id
_entity.type
_entity.pdbx_description
1 polymer ?
#
loop_
_entity_poly.entity_id
_entity_poly.type
_entity_poly.pdbx_seq_one_letter_code
_entity_poly.pdbx_strand_id
1 'polypeptide(L)'
;MTDFVKAAAFAAKTSLAAKGIKVQHGIALEVVAAFLGYKTYAAFVVEERREDLKHHLADAEVIVLDYQGGVSRLAELEVLQAFIVQEFIDAIASCRDGVFSDLPEFLDGYIQQELRDVILSDEGVIAAAGSEPFSVELEEGRSFSEPLWGASDTWEVSGFGTVHGMDDRADPDDEDLEPADSIRCFGWVKFSKAGRSGLKFQRSGGESL
;
A
#
# COMPACT_ATOMS: atom_id res chain seq x y z
N MET A 1 -2.56 -22.33 -0.24
CA MET A 1 -2.75 -20.87 -0.04
C MET A 1 -2.86 -20.46 1.43
N THR A 2 -3.59 -21.19 2.27
CA THR A 2 -3.40 -21.12 3.74
C THR A 2 -1.96 -21.35 4.18
N ASP A 3 -1.14 -21.92 3.30
CA ASP A 3 0.25 -22.26 3.53
C ASP A 3 1.13 -21.02 3.69
N PHE A 4 0.79 -19.88 3.06
CA PHE A 4 1.45 -18.61 3.33
C PHE A 4 1.26 -18.17 4.78
N VAL A 5 0.00 -18.12 5.24
CA VAL A 5 -0.32 -17.73 6.63
C VAL A 5 0.29 -18.72 7.63
N LYS A 6 0.25 -20.02 7.33
CA LYS A 6 0.90 -21.04 8.17
C LYS A 6 2.42 -20.89 8.19
N ALA A 7 3.05 -20.58 7.06
CA ALA A 7 4.50 -20.35 6.98
C ALA A 7 4.91 -19.11 7.77
N ALA A 8 4.20 -17.99 7.59
CA ALA A 8 4.43 -16.77 8.36
C ALA A 8 4.20 -16.98 9.87
N ALA A 9 3.14 -17.67 10.26
CA ALA A 9 2.88 -18.01 11.66
C ALA A 9 3.96 -18.93 12.25
N PHE A 10 4.50 -19.86 11.45
CA PHE A 10 5.62 -20.71 11.86
C PHE A 10 6.93 -19.91 11.98
N ALA A 11 7.22 -19.02 11.04
CA ALA A 11 8.38 -18.13 11.07
C ALA A 11 8.34 -17.20 12.29
N ALA A 12 7.22 -16.52 12.54
CA ALA A 12 7.03 -15.65 13.71
C ALA A 12 7.23 -16.42 15.02
N LYS A 13 6.61 -17.59 15.15
CA LYS A 13 6.77 -18.46 16.31
C LYS A 13 8.24 -18.87 16.52
N THR A 14 8.95 -19.18 15.45
CA THR A 14 10.35 -19.61 15.50
C THR A 14 11.25 -18.46 15.96
N SER A 15 11.04 -17.26 15.42
CA SER A 15 11.77 -16.05 15.83
C SER A 15 11.51 -15.69 17.29
N LEU A 16 10.24 -15.71 17.72
CA LEU A 16 9.85 -15.45 19.11
C LEU A 16 10.43 -16.48 20.08
N ALA A 17 10.45 -17.76 19.69
CA ALA A 17 11.05 -18.82 20.51
C ALA A 17 12.55 -18.62 20.72
N ALA A 18 13.27 -18.13 19.71
CA ALA A 18 14.69 -17.77 19.83
C ALA A 18 14.93 -16.62 20.84
N LYS A 19 13.91 -15.78 21.06
CA LYS A 19 13.92 -14.69 22.06
C LYS A 19 13.34 -15.11 23.42
N GLY A 20 13.10 -16.40 23.64
CA GLY A 20 12.59 -16.95 24.90
C GLY A 20 11.07 -16.86 25.07
N ILE A 21 10.33 -16.53 24.01
CA ILE A 21 8.88 -16.30 24.06
C ILE A 21 8.15 -17.44 23.39
N LYS A 22 7.19 -18.02 24.11
CA LYS A 22 6.40 -19.12 23.62
C LYS A 22 5.03 -18.63 23.21
N VAL A 23 4.78 -18.63 21.90
CA VAL A 23 3.45 -18.40 21.33
C VAL A 23 2.91 -19.70 20.77
N GLN A 24 1.64 -20.01 21.08
CA GLN A 24 0.95 -21.15 20.49
C GLN A 24 0.76 -20.92 18.99
N HIS A 25 0.85 -21.97 18.17
CA HIS A 25 0.71 -21.83 16.73
C HIS A 25 -0.67 -21.28 16.32
N GLY A 26 -1.73 -21.67 17.03
CA GLY A 26 -3.08 -21.10 16.82
C GLY A 26 -3.11 -19.58 17.02
N ILE A 27 -2.49 -19.06 18.08
CA ILE A 27 -2.37 -17.61 18.33
C ILE A 27 -1.60 -16.93 17.20
N ALA A 28 -0.50 -17.53 16.74
CA ALA A 28 0.28 -16.96 15.64
C ALA A 28 -0.54 -16.88 14.33
N LEU A 29 -1.38 -17.88 14.04
CA LEU A 29 -2.29 -17.85 12.88
C LEU A 29 -3.32 -16.71 13.01
N GLU A 30 -3.90 -16.51 14.19
CA GLU A 30 -4.86 -15.43 14.43
C GLU A 30 -4.22 -14.05 14.24
N VAL A 31 -2.99 -13.87 14.75
CA VAL A 31 -2.26 -12.60 14.62
C VAL A 31 -1.87 -12.32 13.17
N VAL A 32 -1.34 -13.31 12.45
CA VAL A 32 -1.03 -13.13 11.02
C VAL A 32 -2.29 -12.81 10.21
N ALA A 33 -3.41 -13.49 10.47
CA ALA A 33 -4.68 -13.18 9.82
C ALA A 33 -5.15 -11.75 10.11
N ALA A 34 -4.93 -11.26 11.34
CA ALA A 34 -5.25 -9.89 11.72
C ALA A 34 -4.39 -8.85 10.99
N PHE A 35 -3.09 -9.07 10.83
CA PHE A 35 -2.25 -8.22 9.96
C PHE A 35 -2.69 -8.25 8.50
N LEU A 36 -3.41 -9.28 8.06
CA LEU A 36 -4.00 -9.33 6.72
C LEU A 36 -5.41 -8.69 6.66
N GLY A 37 -5.88 -8.06 7.75
CA GLY A 37 -7.18 -7.38 7.84
C GLY A 37 -8.36 -8.28 8.23
N TYR A 38 -8.11 -9.52 8.64
CA TYR A 38 -9.14 -10.47 9.06
C TYR A 38 -9.30 -10.50 10.58
N LYS A 39 -10.55 -10.54 11.06
CA LYS A 39 -10.78 -10.68 12.50
C LYS A 39 -10.30 -12.02 13.05
N THR A 40 -10.36 -13.09 12.27
CA THR A 40 -9.88 -14.41 12.69
C THR A 40 -9.23 -15.16 11.54
N TYR A 41 -8.38 -16.14 11.87
CA TYR A 41 -7.84 -17.07 10.88
C TYR A 41 -8.94 -17.86 10.16
N ALA A 42 -10.02 -18.21 10.87
CA ALA A 42 -11.17 -18.87 10.24
C ALA A 42 -11.84 -17.98 9.17
N ALA A 43 -11.96 -16.67 9.41
CA ALA A 43 -12.52 -15.75 8.42
C ALA A 43 -11.65 -15.67 7.16
N PHE A 44 -10.32 -15.61 7.32
CA PHE A 44 -9.38 -15.71 6.21
C PHE A 44 -9.56 -17.00 5.41
N VAL A 45 -9.61 -18.15 6.09
CA VAL A 45 -9.78 -19.46 5.43
C VAL A 45 -11.11 -19.57 4.68
N VAL A 46 -12.18 -19.00 5.22
CA VAL A 46 -13.50 -18.99 4.56
C VAL A 46 -13.45 -18.16 3.28
N GLU A 47 -12.88 -16.96 3.32
CA GLU A 47 -12.76 -16.11 2.14
C GLU A 47 -11.86 -16.76 1.08
N GLU A 48 -10.70 -17.28 1.45
CA GLU A 48 -9.76 -17.92 0.51
C GLU A 48 -10.30 -19.18 -0.17
N ARG A 49 -11.39 -19.77 0.33
CA ARG A 49 -12.05 -20.94 -0.28
C ARG A 49 -13.19 -20.57 -1.22
N ARG A 50 -13.54 -19.29 -1.31
CA ARG A 50 -14.62 -18.82 -2.18
C ARG A 50 -14.19 -18.89 -3.64
N GLU A 51 -14.83 -19.76 -4.41
CA GLU A 51 -14.56 -19.93 -5.85
C GLU A 51 -15.06 -18.75 -6.70
N ASP A 52 -15.91 -17.89 -6.13
CA ASP A 52 -16.45 -16.70 -6.79
C ASP A 52 -15.53 -15.48 -6.70
N LEU A 53 -14.39 -15.58 -6.00
CA LEU A 53 -13.40 -14.52 -5.97
C LEU A 53 -12.65 -14.43 -7.29
N LYS A 54 -12.56 -13.21 -7.82
CA LYS A 54 -11.76 -12.94 -9.01
C LYS A 54 -10.27 -13.16 -8.76
N HIS A 55 -9.81 -12.83 -7.56
CA HIS A 55 -8.43 -12.96 -7.12
C HIS A 55 -8.37 -13.43 -5.68
N HIS A 56 -7.44 -14.34 -5.41
CA HIS A 56 -7.08 -14.78 -4.07
C HIS A 56 -5.77 -14.14 -3.63
N LEU A 57 -5.42 -14.24 -2.35
CA LEU A 57 -4.18 -13.63 -1.83
C LEU A 57 -2.90 -14.00 -2.62
N ALA A 58 -2.80 -15.16 -3.26
CA ALA A 58 -1.66 -15.53 -4.12
C ALA A 58 -1.51 -14.61 -5.31
N ASP A 59 -2.62 -14.09 -5.83
CA ASP A 59 -2.62 -13.24 -7.01
C ASP A 59 -2.20 -11.81 -6.70
N ALA A 60 -2.02 -11.46 -5.42
CA ALA A 60 -1.55 -10.15 -4.99
C ALA A 60 -0.13 -9.88 -5.51
N GLU A 61 0.09 -8.69 -6.06
CA GLU A 61 1.44 -8.20 -6.35
C GLU A 61 2.02 -7.49 -5.13
N VAL A 62 1.16 -6.87 -4.34
CA VAL A 62 1.49 -6.15 -3.11
C VAL A 62 0.56 -6.59 -1.98
N ILE A 63 1.08 -6.66 -0.76
CA ILE A 63 0.32 -6.86 0.48
C ILE A 63 0.57 -5.65 1.39
N VAL A 64 -0.51 -5.00 1.83
CA VAL A 64 -0.44 -3.89 2.80
C VAL A 64 -1.04 -4.36 4.12
N LEU A 65 -0.21 -4.42 5.17
CA LEU A 65 -0.64 -4.97 6.45
C LEU A 65 -1.54 -4.00 7.22
N ASP A 66 -2.61 -4.54 7.80
CA ASP A 66 -3.43 -3.85 8.80
C ASP A 66 -2.69 -3.85 10.14
N TYR A 67 -1.74 -2.92 10.28
CA TYR A 67 -0.95 -2.75 11.49
C TYR A 67 -1.83 -2.65 12.75
N GLN A 68 -2.88 -1.83 12.69
CA GLN A 68 -3.78 -1.62 13.83
C GLN A 68 -4.61 -2.88 14.14
N GLY A 69 -5.05 -3.61 13.11
CA GLY A 69 -5.69 -4.92 13.24
C GLY A 69 -4.79 -5.94 13.93
N GLY A 70 -3.53 -6.05 13.49
CA GLY A 70 -2.53 -6.93 14.09
C GLY A 70 -2.23 -6.59 15.56
N VAL A 71 -2.01 -5.30 15.87
CA VAL A 71 -1.77 -4.82 17.24
C VAL A 71 -2.98 -5.08 18.14
N SER A 72 -4.19 -4.81 17.65
CA SER A 72 -5.42 -5.05 18.40
C SER A 72 -5.59 -6.54 18.71
N ARG A 73 -5.31 -7.42 17.75
CA ARG A 73 -5.38 -8.87 17.94
C ARG A 73 -4.35 -9.36 18.96
N LEU A 74 -3.13 -8.83 18.95
CA LEU A 74 -2.11 -9.13 19.96
C LEU A 74 -2.56 -8.70 21.36
N ALA A 75 -3.24 -7.55 21.48
CA ALA A 75 -3.78 -7.06 22.75
C ALA A 75 -4.94 -7.95 23.25
N GLU A 76 -5.89 -8.28 22.38
CA GLU A 76 -7.03 -9.15 22.68
C GLU A 76 -6.61 -10.55 23.13
N LEU A 77 -5.49 -11.06 22.62
CA LEU A 77 -4.93 -12.36 22.96
C LEU A 77 -3.94 -12.31 24.14
N GLU A 78 -3.80 -11.15 24.80
CA GLU A 78 -2.94 -10.93 25.97
C GLU A 78 -1.46 -11.27 25.73
N VAL A 79 -1.00 -11.13 24.47
CA VAL A 79 0.39 -11.40 24.04
C VAL A 79 1.11 -10.15 23.56
N LEU A 80 0.49 -8.97 23.68
CA LEU A 80 1.10 -7.73 23.20
C LEU A 80 2.32 -7.35 24.06
N GLN A 81 3.49 -7.30 23.40
CA GLN A 81 4.71 -6.68 23.88
C GLN A 81 5.33 -5.90 22.71
N ALA A 82 6.00 -4.78 22.99
CA ALA A 82 6.42 -3.83 21.95
C ALA A 82 7.19 -4.47 20.78
N PHE A 83 8.07 -5.43 21.08
CA PHE A 83 8.91 -6.06 20.06
C PHE A 83 8.22 -7.24 19.34
N ILE A 84 7.09 -7.77 19.86
CA ILE A 84 6.38 -8.89 19.24
C ILE A 84 5.73 -8.48 17.92
N VAL A 85 5.26 -7.24 17.82
CA VAL A 85 4.65 -6.69 16.60
C VAL A 85 5.62 -6.82 15.41
N GLN A 86 6.87 -6.38 15.59
CA GLN A 86 7.88 -6.44 14.54
C GLN A 86 8.19 -7.88 14.13
N GLU A 87 8.24 -8.84 15.05
CA GLU A 87 8.48 -10.25 14.71
C GLU A 87 7.43 -10.82 13.77
N PHE A 88 6.17 -10.40 13.91
CA PHE A 88 5.11 -10.84 13.01
C PHE A 88 5.21 -10.17 11.65
N ILE A 89 5.51 -8.87 11.60
CA ILE A 89 5.70 -8.13 10.35
C ILE A 89 6.88 -8.74 9.57
N ASP A 90 8.03 -8.92 10.22
CA ASP A 90 9.23 -9.51 9.61
C ASP A 90 8.98 -10.94 9.12
N ALA A 91 8.25 -11.74 9.90
CA ALA A 91 7.89 -13.10 9.49
C ALA A 91 7.00 -13.12 8.24
N ILE A 92 6.02 -12.22 8.15
CA ILE A 92 5.15 -12.10 6.98
C ILE A 92 5.98 -11.65 5.75
N ALA A 93 6.80 -10.61 5.90
CA ALA A 93 7.67 -10.11 4.84
C ALA A 93 8.71 -11.14 4.39
N SER A 94 9.23 -11.99 5.29
CA SER A 94 10.17 -13.06 4.92
C SER A 94 9.54 -14.18 4.08
N CYS A 95 8.21 -14.29 4.08
CA CYS A 95 7.49 -15.33 3.35
C CYS A 95 7.05 -14.88 1.94
N ARG A 96 7.10 -13.58 1.65
CA ARG A 96 6.65 -13.03 0.37
C ARG A 96 7.24 -11.63 0.13
N ASP A 97 7.67 -11.39 -1.09
CA ASP A 97 8.04 -10.05 -1.55
C ASP A 97 6.81 -9.13 -1.67
N GLY A 98 7.03 -7.81 -1.69
CA GLY A 98 5.97 -6.83 -1.88
C GLY A 98 5.06 -6.65 -0.65
N VAL A 99 5.58 -6.86 0.56
CA VAL A 99 4.85 -6.62 1.81
C VAL A 99 5.22 -5.25 2.38
N PHE A 100 4.21 -4.40 2.62
CA PHE A 100 4.33 -3.13 3.33
C PHE A 100 3.76 -3.28 4.74
N SER A 101 4.50 -2.79 5.73
CA SER A 101 4.19 -2.96 7.16
C SER A 101 2.94 -2.23 7.61
N ASP A 102 2.56 -1.15 6.91
CA ASP A 102 1.32 -0.42 7.09
C ASP A 102 0.90 0.36 5.83
N LEU A 103 -0.27 1.01 5.90
CA LEU A 103 -0.79 1.83 4.82
C LEU A 103 0.08 3.08 4.56
N PRO A 104 0.51 3.88 5.56
CA PRO A 104 1.44 4.99 5.34
C PRO A 104 2.69 4.61 4.53
N GLU A 105 3.39 3.53 4.90
CA GLU A 105 4.58 3.07 4.17
C GLU A 105 4.27 2.76 2.70
N PHE A 106 3.15 2.08 2.43
CA PHE A 106 2.70 1.81 1.07
C PHE A 106 2.37 3.08 0.29
N LEU A 107 1.72 4.05 0.94
CA LEU A 107 1.32 5.29 0.30
C LEU A 107 2.51 6.18 -0.06
N ASP A 108 3.47 6.30 0.85
CA ASP A 108 4.64 7.18 0.68
C ASP A 108 5.75 6.53 -0.14
N GLY A 109 5.87 5.20 -0.08
CA GLY A 109 6.84 4.45 -0.87
C GLY A 109 6.36 4.19 -2.30
N TYR A 110 5.24 3.47 -2.43
CA TYR A 110 4.80 2.93 -3.73
C TYR A 110 3.86 3.90 -4.46
N ILE A 111 2.76 4.31 -3.80
CA ILE A 111 1.73 5.13 -4.45
C ILE A 111 2.25 6.51 -4.84
N GLN A 112 3.07 7.14 -4.01
CA GLN A 112 3.66 8.43 -4.33
C GLN A 112 4.49 8.39 -5.61
N GLN A 113 5.27 7.32 -5.80
CA GLN A 113 6.08 7.15 -7.00
C GLN A 113 5.20 6.88 -8.23
N GLU A 114 4.23 5.97 -8.12
CA GLU A 114 3.30 5.66 -9.21
C GLU A 114 2.48 6.88 -9.66
N LEU A 115 2.02 7.71 -8.72
CA LEU A 115 1.30 8.95 -9.03
C LEU A 115 2.21 9.96 -9.76
N ARG A 116 3.48 10.07 -9.37
CA ARG A 116 4.44 10.92 -10.08
C ARG A 116 4.64 10.43 -11.51
N ASP A 117 4.93 9.14 -11.65
CA ASP A 117 5.26 8.55 -12.94
C ASP A 117 4.09 8.65 -13.92
N VAL A 118 2.86 8.42 -13.44
CA VAL A 118 1.67 8.52 -14.30
C VAL A 118 1.34 9.95 -14.71
N ILE A 119 1.52 10.93 -13.81
CA ILE A 119 1.27 12.34 -14.13
C ILE A 119 2.31 12.85 -15.12
N LEU A 120 3.60 12.55 -14.89
CA LEU A 120 4.69 13.02 -15.75
C LEU A 120 4.66 12.37 -17.13
N SER A 121 4.07 11.18 -17.25
CA SER A 121 3.92 10.47 -18.52
C SER A 121 2.60 10.78 -19.24
N ASP A 122 1.73 11.60 -18.66
CA ASP A 122 0.44 11.91 -19.26
C ASP A 122 0.58 12.91 -20.43
N GLU A 123 0.07 12.54 -21.61
CA GLU A 123 0.15 13.38 -22.81
C GLU A 123 -0.58 14.71 -22.66
N GLY A 124 -1.67 14.75 -21.89
CA GLY A 124 -2.43 15.98 -21.61
C GLY A 124 -1.64 16.93 -20.73
N VAL A 125 -1.01 16.41 -19.67
CA VAL A 125 -0.11 17.18 -18.79
C VAL A 125 1.10 17.70 -19.56
N ILE A 126 1.74 16.87 -20.41
CA ILE A 126 2.88 17.29 -21.24
C ILE A 126 2.45 18.39 -22.23
N ALA A 127 1.29 18.23 -22.88
CA ALA A 127 0.77 19.21 -23.82
C ALA A 127 0.43 20.55 -23.13
N ALA A 128 -0.17 20.49 -21.94
CA ALA A 128 -0.47 21.67 -21.13
C ALA A 128 0.80 22.39 -20.69
N ALA A 129 1.86 21.65 -20.33
CA ALA A 129 3.16 22.18 -19.92
C ALA A 129 3.98 22.77 -21.07
N GLY A 130 3.56 22.54 -22.32
CA GLY A 130 4.31 22.94 -23.51
C GLY A 130 5.69 22.27 -23.66
N SER A 131 6.07 21.40 -22.74
CA SER A 131 7.35 20.69 -22.65
C SER A 131 7.22 19.46 -21.75
N GLU A 132 8.19 18.54 -21.83
CA GLU A 132 8.23 17.38 -20.93
C GLU A 132 8.50 17.84 -19.47
N PRO A 133 7.58 17.59 -18.53
CA PRO A 133 7.74 18.02 -17.16
C PRO A 133 8.78 17.17 -16.44
N PHE A 134 9.61 17.80 -15.62
CA PHE A 134 10.69 17.12 -14.90
C PHE A 134 10.28 16.62 -13.51
N SER A 135 9.36 17.33 -12.85
CA SER A 135 8.90 16.98 -11.50
C SER A 135 7.46 17.39 -11.27
N VAL A 136 6.80 16.65 -10.37
CA VAL A 136 5.48 16.99 -9.85
C VAL A 136 5.53 17.01 -8.32
N GLU A 137 5.03 18.10 -7.75
CA GLU A 137 4.79 18.26 -6.33
C GLU A 137 3.40 17.75 -6.01
N LEU A 138 3.32 16.57 -5.39
CA LEU A 138 2.03 15.99 -4.98
C LEU A 138 1.52 16.66 -3.72
N GLU A 139 0.24 17.01 -3.69
CA GLU A 139 -0.44 17.50 -2.50
C GLU A 139 -0.53 16.39 -1.44
N GLU A 140 -0.49 16.75 -0.15
CA GLU A 140 -0.63 15.77 0.96
C GLU A 140 -2.02 15.10 0.97
N GLY A 141 -3.03 15.78 0.43
CA GLY A 141 -4.42 15.32 0.40
C GLY A 141 -4.64 14.21 -0.63
N ARG A 142 -4.68 12.96 -0.17
CA ARG A 142 -5.07 11.80 -0.99
C ARG A 142 -6.55 11.47 -0.79
N SER A 143 -7.22 11.10 -1.89
CA SER A 143 -8.58 10.59 -1.88
C SER A 143 -8.57 9.07 -2.08
N PHE A 144 -9.45 8.38 -1.36
CA PHE A 144 -9.62 6.94 -1.46
C PHE A 144 -11.05 6.62 -1.83
N SER A 145 -11.22 5.68 -2.75
CA SER A 145 -12.54 5.12 -3.07
C SER A 145 -13.25 4.55 -1.83
N GLU A 146 -12.52 3.88 -0.95
CA GLU A 146 -13.00 3.30 0.30
C GLU A 146 -11.83 2.89 1.23
N PRO A 147 -12.07 2.51 2.49
CA PRO A 147 -11.01 1.97 3.36
C PRO A 147 -10.40 0.68 2.80
N LEU A 148 -9.07 0.61 2.71
CA LEU A 148 -8.33 -0.46 2.02
C LEU A 148 -8.76 -1.88 2.42
N TRP A 149 -8.79 -2.18 3.72
CA TRP A 149 -9.15 -3.52 4.22
C TRP A 149 -10.66 -3.80 4.26
N GLY A 150 -11.47 -2.77 3.97
CA GLY A 150 -12.92 -2.88 3.77
C GLY A 150 -13.30 -3.13 2.30
N ALA A 151 -12.41 -2.79 1.37
CA ALA A 151 -12.62 -2.95 -0.06
C ALA A 151 -12.76 -4.40 -0.49
N SER A 152 -13.76 -4.67 -1.34
CA SER A 152 -14.14 -6.02 -1.73
C SER A 152 -13.68 -6.43 -3.14
N ASP A 153 -13.72 -5.52 -4.11
CA ASP A 153 -13.38 -5.84 -5.51
C ASP A 153 -12.24 -4.96 -6.04
N THR A 154 -12.34 -3.65 -5.87
CA THR A 154 -11.31 -2.71 -6.32
C THR A 154 -10.97 -1.71 -5.24
N TRP A 155 -9.73 -1.21 -5.27
CA TRP A 155 -9.33 -0.09 -4.45
C TRP A 155 -8.57 0.92 -5.31
N GLU A 156 -8.93 2.17 -5.15
CA GLU A 156 -8.40 3.30 -5.90
C GLU A 156 -7.96 4.39 -4.94
N VAL A 157 -6.78 4.93 -5.23
CA VAL A 157 -6.20 6.10 -4.58
C VAL A 157 -5.92 7.16 -5.63
N SER A 158 -6.23 8.39 -5.32
CA SER A 158 -6.00 9.53 -6.19
C SER A 158 -5.47 10.73 -5.42
N GLY A 159 -4.81 11.64 -6.13
CA GLY A 159 -4.19 12.81 -5.56
C GLY A 159 -4.02 13.90 -6.60
N PHE A 160 -3.94 15.13 -6.12
CA PHE A 160 -3.60 16.29 -6.93
C PHE A 160 -2.11 16.55 -6.85
N GLY A 161 -1.59 17.21 -7.87
CA GLY A 161 -0.23 17.72 -7.86
C GLY A 161 -0.08 18.98 -8.70
N THR A 162 1.10 19.56 -8.62
CA THR A 162 1.49 20.72 -9.41
C THR A 162 2.76 20.38 -10.18
N VAL A 163 2.71 20.61 -11.49
CA VAL A 163 3.85 20.50 -12.39
C VAL A 163 4.38 21.90 -12.67
N HIS A 164 5.70 22.05 -12.60
CA HIS A 164 6.41 23.27 -12.97
C HIS A 164 7.10 23.05 -14.32
N GLY A 165 6.88 23.97 -15.27
CA GLY A 165 7.58 23.97 -16.56
C GLY A 165 9.09 24.22 -16.38
N MET A 166 9.91 23.80 -17.35
CA MET A 166 11.38 23.91 -17.30
C MET A 166 11.97 25.34 -17.32
N ASP A 167 11.16 26.41 -17.20
CA ASP A 167 11.69 27.78 -17.17
C ASP A 167 12.37 28.16 -15.84
N ASP A 168 12.41 27.23 -14.87
CA ASP A 168 13.19 27.36 -13.62
C ASP A 168 14.73 27.30 -13.82
N ARG A 169 15.21 27.22 -15.07
CA ARG A 169 16.63 27.49 -15.41
C ARG A 169 16.90 28.97 -15.68
N ALA A 170 15.88 29.82 -15.63
CA ALA A 170 16.08 31.25 -15.74
C ALA A 170 16.82 31.80 -14.52
N ASP A 171 17.70 32.76 -14.78
CA ASP A 171 18.51 33.45 -13.78
C ASP A 171 17.58 34.13 -12.77
N PRO A 172 17.72 33.93 -11.44
CA PRO A 172 16.87 34.59 -10.44
C PRO A 172 16.92 36.13 -10.48
N ASP A 173 17.81 36.73 -11.27
CA ASP A 173 17.94 38.17 -11.51
C ASP A 173 17.17 38.67 -12.76
N ASP A 174 16.45 37.79 -13.46
CA ASP A 174 15.71 38.15 -14.67
C ASP A 174 14.26 38.55 -14.32
N GLU A 175 14.09 39.82 -13.94
CA GLU A 175 12.83 40.45 -13.48
C GLU A 175 11.71 40.48 -14.55
N ASP A 176 12.01 40.09 -15.80
CA ASP A 176 11.09 40.09 -16.95
C ASP A 176 10.47 38.70 -17.25
N LEU A 177 10.76 37.64 -16.49
CA LEU A 177 10.07 36.35 -16.66
C LEU A 177 8.71 36.34 -15.98
N GLU A 178 7.66 36.11 -16.77
CA GLU A 178 6.35 35.74 -16.24
C GLU A 178 6.48 34.45 -15.40
N PRO A 179 5.82 34.36 -14.24
CA PRO A 179 5.90 33.17 -13.40
C PRO A 179 5.57 31.94 -14.24
N ALA A 180 6.49 30.98 -14.28
CA ALA A 180 6.31 29.73 -15.03
C ALA A 180 4.92 29.17 -14.71
N ASP A 181 4.10 29.00 -15.75
CA ASP A 181 2.72 28.55 -15.62
C ASP A 181 2.70 27.21 -14.87
N SER A 182 2.37 27.26 -13.58
CA SER A 182 2.22 26.08 -12.74
C SER A 182 0.92 25.38 -13.13
N ILE A 183 1.02 24.12 -13.53
CA ILE A 183 -0.13 23.36 -14.01
C ILE A 183 -0.60 22.44 -12.93
N ARG A 184 -1.87 22.59 -12.57
CA ARG A 184 -2.52 21.66 -11.67
C ARG A 184 -2.85 20.38 -12.42
N CYS A 185 -2.55 19.26 -11.80
CA CYS A 185 -2.79 17.95 -12.35
C CYS A 185 -3.45 17.04 -11.32
N PHE A 186 -4.03 15.95 -11.82
CA PHE A 186 -4.65 14.92 -11.04
C PHE A 186 -4.10 13.57 -11.50
N GLY A 187 -3.82 12.69 -10.55
CA GLY A 187 -3.38 11.33 -10.81
C GLY A 187 -4.19 10.34 -10.00
N TRP A 188 -4.37 9.14 -10.53
CA TRP A 188 -5.05 8.05 -9.84
C TRP A 188 -4.41 6.70 -10.16
N VAL A 189 -4.46 5.79 -9.19
CA VAL A 189 -3.96 4.41 -9.30
C VAL A 189 -5.03 3.45 -8.80
N LYS A 190 -5.36 2.44 -9.61
CA LYS A 190 -6.41 1.46 -9.33
C LYS A 190 -5.88 0.04 -9.27
N PHE A 191 -6.35 -0.69 -8.26
CA PHE A 191 -6.00 -2.08 -7.97
C PHE A 191 -7.23 -2.97 -7.93
N SER A 192 -7.08 -4.25 -8.29
CA SER A 192 -8.00 -5.32 -7.92
C SER A 192 -7.65 -5.82 -6.52
N LYS A 193 -8.66 -6.21 -5.74
CA LYS A 193 -8.50 -6.81 -4.42
C LYS A 193 -8.18 -8.29 -4.53
N ALA A 194 -7.17 -8.72 -3.80
CA ALA A 194 -6.74 -10.11 -3.64
C ALA A 194 -6.82 -10.46 -2.15
N GLY A 195 -8.05 -10.67 -1.67
CA GLY A 195 -8.37 -10.61 -0.24
C GLY A 195 -8.31 -9.19 0.33
N ARG A 196 -8.25 -9.07 1.66
CA ARG A 196 -8.36 -7.76 2.34
C ARG A 196 -7.10 -6.90 2.28
N SER A 197 -5.92 -7.50 2.40
CA SER A 197 -4.64 -6.79 2.36
C SER A 197 -3.94 -6.84 1.00
N GLY A 198 -4.30 -7.81 0.14
CA GLY A 198 -3.68 -8.00 -1.17
C GLY A 198 -4.22 -7.02 -2.21
N LEU A 199 -3.31 -6.54 -3.05
CA LEU A 199 -3.54 -5.64 -4.18
C LEU A 199 -2.86 -6.19 -5.43
N LYS A 200 -3.57 -6.12 -6.55
CA LYS A 200 -3.05 -6.42 -7.89
C LYS A 200 -3.26 -5.19 -8.78
N PHE A 201 -2.21 -4.68 -9.39
CA PHE A 201 -2.30 -3.49 -10.23
C PHE A 201 -3.27 -3.73 -11.40
N GLN A 202 -4.14 -2.75 -11.68
CA GLN A 202 -5.01 -2.77 -12.86
C GLN A 202 -4.61 -1.71 -13.87
N ARG A 203 -4.62 -0.45 -13.44
CA ARG A 203 -4.39 0.71 -14.30
C ARG A 203 -4.18 1.95 -13.44
N SER A 204 -3.52 2.94 -14.02
CA SER A 204 -3.36 4.29 -13.50
C SER A 204 -3.67 5.29 -14.61
N GLY A 205 -3.87 6.56 -14.24
CA GLY A 205 -4.00 7.65 -15.21
C GLY A 205 -3.65 9.00 -14.59
N GLY A 206 -3.27 9.94 -15.44
CA GLY A 206 -3.09 11.35 -15.12
C GLY A 206 -4.05 12.21 -15.95
N GLU A 207 -4.28 13.44 -15.51
CA GLU A 207 -4.95 14.48 -16.31
C GLU A 207 -4.54 15.89 -15.83
N SER A 208 -4.44 16.84 -16.76
CA SER A 208 -4.31 18.27 -16.46
C SER A 208 -5.68 18.88 -16.13
N LEU A 209 -5.74 19.81 -15.19
CA LEU A 209 -6.98 20.47 -14.74
C LEU A 209 -7.14 21.89 -15.28
#